data_AF-A0A933XW16-F1
#
_entry.id   AF-A0A933XW16-F1
#
_cell.length_a   1.000
_cell.length_b   1.000
_cell.length_c   1.000
_cell.angle_alpha   90.00
_cell.angle_beta   90.00
_cell.angle_gamma   90.00
#
_symmetry.space_group_name_H-M   'P 1'
#
loop_
_entity.id
_entity.type
_entity.pdbx_description
1 polymer ?
#
loop_
_entity_poly.entity_id
_entity_poly.type
_entity_poly.pdbx_seq_one_letter_code
_entity_poly.pdbx_strand_id
1 'polypeptide(L)' 'MKQRSNYGAGDHPSGPSVGDFDGDGKLDVAVANTASNSVTLFLR' A
#
# COMPACT_ATOMS: atom_id res chain seq x y z
N MET A 1 16.06 -10.16 -13.88
CA MET A 1 16.19 -9.63 -12.49
C MET A 1 14.87 -8.99 -12.11
N LYS A 2 14.33 -9.22 -10.90
CA LYS A 2 13.04 -8.64 -10.47
C LYS A 2 13.26 -7.17 -10.10
N GLN A 3 12.60 -6.23 -10.78
CA GLN A 3 12.68 -4.81 -10.39
C GLN A 3 12.03 -4.61 -9.03
N ARG A 4 12.66 -3.78 -8.19
CA ARG A 4 12.08 -3.28 -6.94
C ARG A 4 11.68 -1.84 -7.16
N SER A 5 10.43 -1.51 -6.85
CA SER A 5 9.92 -0.14 -6.83
C SER A 5 9.77 0.29 -5.38
N ASN A 6 10.23 1.49 -5.05
CA ASN A 6 10.04 2.10 -3.74
C ASN A 6 8.89 3.10 -3.83
N TYR A 7 7.84 2.86 -3.05
CA TYR A 7 6.70 3.76 -2.93
C TYR A 7 6.57 4.22 -1.48
N GLY A 8 6.28 5.51 -1.27
CA GLY A 8 6.07 6.08 0.05
C GLY A 8 4.61 5.97 0.51
N ALA A 9 4.40 5.63 1.78
CA ALA A 9 3.08 5.63 2.44
C ALA A 9 2.94 6.79 3.45
N GLY A 10 3.75 7.86 3.27
CA GLY A 10 3.83 9.04 4.13
C GLY A 10 4.71 8.86 5.38
N ASP A 11 4.54 9.75 6.36
CA ASP A 11 5.51 9.97 7.45
C ASP A 11 5.51 8.92 8.58
N HIS A 12 4.35 8.35 8.94
CA HIS A 12 4.25 7.32 9.97
C HIS A 12 3.38 6.14 9.48
N PRO A 13 3.88 5.35 8.52
CA PRO A 13 3.15 4.21 8.00
C PRO A 13 3.07 3.09 9.06
N SER A 14 1.92 2.44 9.17
CA SER A 14 1.65 1.36 10.10
C SER A 14 0.65 0.36 9.52
N GLY A 15 0.71 -0.90 10.00
CA GLY A 15 -0.27 -1.94 9.70
C GLY A 15 -0.54 -2.19 8.22
N PRO A 16 0.41 -2.78 7.46
CA PRO A 16 0.14 -3.14 6.07
C PRO A 16 -0.89 -4.28 5.97
N SER A 17 -1.77 -4.20 4.98
CA SER A 17 -2.70 -5.26 4.60
C SER A 17 -2.56 -5.60 3.11
N VAL A 18 -2.78 -6.87 2.75
CA VAL A 18 -2.64 -7.37 1.37
C VAL A 18 -3.94 -8.02 0.93
N GLY A 19 -4.42 -7.67 -0.25
CA GLY A 19 -5.66 -8.16 -0.83
C GLY A 19 -5.87 -7.59 -2.23
N ASP A 20 -6.78 -8.18 -3.00
CA ASP A 20 -7.28 -7.58 -4.24
C ASP A 20 -8.35 -6.55 -3.85
N PHE A 21 -7.96 -5.29 -3.76
CA PHE A 21 -8.81 -4.21 -3.25
C PHE A 21 -9.51 -3.46 -4.36
N ASP A 22 -9.04 -3.55 -5.62
CA ASP A 22 -9.66 -2.92 -6.78
C ASP A 22 -10.40 -3.88 -7.74
N GLY A 23 -10.27 -5.20 -7.52
CA GLY A 23 -10.98 -6.24 -8.25
C GLY A 23 -10.32 -6.67 -9.56
N ASP A 24 -9.04 -6.36 -9.78
CA ASP A 24 -8.33 -6.68 -11.02
C ASP A 24 -7.70 -8.09 -11.04
N GLY A 25 -7.80 -8.82 -9.92
CA GLY A 25 -7.24 -10.16 -9.75
C GLY A 25 -5.75 -10.19 -9.37
N LYS A 26 -5.13 -9.02 -9.12
CA LYS A 26 -3.77 -8.89 -8.59
C LYS A 26 -3.81 -8.49 -7.11
N LEU A 27 -2.72 -8.76 -6.39
CA LEU A 27 -2.61 -8.40 -4.99
C LEU A 27 -2.10 -6.98 -4.81
N ASP A 28 -2.90 -6.16 -4.16
CA ASP A 28 -2.61 -4.79 -3.76
C ASP A 28 -2.08 -4.73 -2.33
N VAL A 29 -1.63 -3.53 -1.94
CA VAL A 29 -1.20 -3.25 -0.57
C VAL A 29 -1.90 -1.99 -0.06
N ALA A 30 -2.56 -2.10 1.10
CA ALA A 30 -3.09 -0.95 1.84
C ALA A 30 -2.18 -0.66 3.04
N VAL A 31 -1.84 0.62 3.26
CA VAL A 31 -1.00 1.05 4.39
C VAL A 31 -1.66 2.24 5.09
N ALA A 32 -1.90 2.11 6.40
CA ALA A 32 -2.39 3.20 7.22
C ALA A 32 -1.26 4.16 7.58
N ASN A 33 -1.54 5.45 7.65
CA ASN A 33 -0.65 6.48 8.14
C ASN A 33 -1.29 7.17 9.35
N THR A 34 -0.70 6.96 10.52
CA THR A 34 -1.25 7.47 11.79
C THR A 34 -0.89 8.93 12.03
N ALA A 35 0.11 9.49 11.35
CA ALA A 35 0.44 10.91 11.44
C ALA A 35 -0.58 11.76 10.68
N SER A 36 -1.03 11.29 9.51
CA SER A 36 -1.98 12.01 8.65
C SER A 36 -3.42 11.51 8.74
N ASN A 37 -3.72 10.47 9.52
CA ASN A 37 -5.03 9.81 9.58
C ASN A 37 -5.57 9.40 8.20
N SER A 38 -4.70 8.87 7.33
CA SER A 38 -5.03 8.46 5.97
C SER A 38 -4.64 7.01 5.68
N VAL A 39 -5.18 6.43 4.61
CA VAL A 39 -4.75 5.13 4.08
C VAL A 39 -4.30 5.33 2.63
N THR A 40 -3.15 4.75 2.28
CA THR A 40 -2.64 4.70 0.90
C THR A 40 -2.83 3.31 0.32
N LEU A 41 -3.28 3.23 -0.93
CA LEU A 41 -3.48 1.98 -1.67
C LEU A 41 -2.48 1.90 -2.83
N PHE A 42 -1.70 0.83 -2.87
CA PHE A 42 -0.76 0.52 -3.95
C PHE A 42 -1.35 -0.58 -4.83
N LEU A 43 -1.74 -0.21 -6.04
CA LEU A 43 -2.34 -1.10 -7.04
C LEU A 43 -1.26 -1.71 -7.95
N ARG A 44 -1.58 -2.82 -8.61
CA ARG A 44 -0.61 -3.63 -9.39
C ARG A 44 -0.76 -3.63 -10.90
#